data_AF-A0A7S0GRN4-F1
#
_entry.id   AF-A0A7S0GRN4-F1
#
_cell.length_a   1.000
_cell.length_b   1.000
_cell.length_c   1.000
_cell.angle_alpha   90.00
_cell.angle_beta   90.00
_cell.angle_gamma   90.00
#
_symmetry.space_group_name_H-M   'P 1'
#
loop_
_entity.id
_entity.type
_entity.pdbx_description
1 polymer ?
#
loop_
_entity_poly.entity_id
_entity_poly.type
_entity_poly.pdbx_seq_one_letter_code
_entity_poly.pdbx_strand_id
1 'polypeptide(L)'
;RQPSTVGLKPHRKVFAPIGLHSKKARREQWRRLIRARTRARDDNPTIFVMYALSSFTYSLLGIAMLTVLYDLPRGFRETCLIDLDLYSWLLVLQGPVSFWADVIDSFVMFYSRGYGHMIDGIMAPTLTILAIFGSLYWGPILTNHELNLSFSLILGPIIFVLNRLCGENYPSKFIWHILWHLSMPVIGGVLLTTIKFSDPGSKLSSSTS
;
A
#
# COMPACT_ATOMS: atom_id res chain seq x y z
N ARG A 1 -32.46 -34.75 28.58
CA ARG A 1 -31.76 -33.49 28.23
C ARG A 1 -30.51 -33.86 27.45
N GLN A 2 -30.54 -33.76 26.13
CA GLN A 2 -29.39 -34.02 25.25
C GLN A 2 -28.71 -32.68 24.90
N PRO A 3 -27.37 -32.60 24.85
CA PRO A 3 -26.66 -31.38 24.47
C PRO A 3 -26.81 -31.13 22.96
N SER A 4 -27.22 -29.92 22.60
CA SER A 4 -27.29 -29.43 21.24
C SER A 4 -25.88 -29.29 20.67
N THR A 5 -25.59 -30.05 19.61
CA THR A 5 -24.39 -29.87 18.80
C THR A 5 -24.47 -28.52 18.08
N VAL A 6 -23.60 -27.60 18.48
CA VAL A 6 -23.36 -26.33 17.77
C VAL A 6 -22.76 -26.67 16.41
N GLY A 7 -23.61 -26.70 15.39
CA GLY A 7 -23.20 -26.84 14.00
C GLY A 7 -22.44 -25.60 13.55
N LEU A 8 -21.12 -25.61 13.69
CA LEU A 8 -20.23 -24.71 12.94
C LEU A 8 -20.39 -25.04 11.46
N LYS A 9 -21.17 -24.21 10.75
CA LYS A 9 -21.20 -24.25 9.29
C LYS A 9 -19.83 -23.81 8.78
N PRO A 10 -19.10 -24.64 8.02
CA PRO A 10 -17.82 -24.25 7.46
C PRO A 10 -18.02 -23.08 6.49
N HIS A 11 -17.19 -22.04 6.65
CA HIS A 11 -17.02 -20.94 5.71
C HIS A 11 -16.79 -21.50 4.30
N ARG A 12 -17.84 -21.49 3.49
CA ARG A 12 -17.86 -22.08 2.15
C ARG A 12 -17.01 -21.20 1.22
N LYS A 13 -15.83 -21.72 0.88
CA LYS A 13 -15.02 -21.52 -0.34
C LYS A 13 -14.82 -20.07 -0.80
N VAL A 14 -13.65 -19.52 -0.46
CA VAL A 14 -13.09 -18.25 -0.97
C VAL A 14 -12.49 -18.38 -2.39
N PHE A 15 -12.55 -19.55 -3.03
CA PHE A 15 -12.04 -19.72 -4.39
C PHE A 15 -13.08 -20.33 -5.35
N ALA A 16 -13.42 -19.49 -6.34
CA ALA A 16 -14.18 -19.69 -7.58
C ALA A 16 -15.72 -19.76 -7.52
N PRO A 17 -16.41 -18.87 -8.27
CA PRO A 17 -17.54 -19.27 -9.08
C PRO A 17 -17.04 -19.56 -10.50
N ILE A 18 -16.56 -20.79 -10.71
CA ILE A 18 -16.82 -21.50 -11.97
C ILE A 18 -18.35 -21.60 -12.04
N GLY A 19 -19.02 -20.77 -12.85
CA GLY A 19 -20.48 -20.91 -13.04
C GLY A 19 -21.34 -19.67 -13.30
N LEU A 20 -20.81 -18.45 -13.47
CA LEU A 20 -21.62 -17.32 -13.99
C LEU A 20 -21.54 -17.29 -15.53
N HIS A 21 -22.18 -18.27 -16.18
CA HIS A 21 -22.07 -18.50 -17.63
C HIS A 21 -22.74 -17.44 -18.53
N SER A 22 -23.55 -16.52 -17.99
CA SER A 22 -24.14 -15.45 -18.81
C SER A 22 -23.42 -14.12 -18.62
N LYS A 23 -23.05 -13.47 -19.73
CA LYS A 23 -22.55 -12.07 -19.74
C LYS A 23 -23.48 -11.13 -18.94
N LYS A 24 -24.79 -11.45 -18.90
CA LYS A 24 -25.81 -10.73 -18.14
C LYS A 24 -25.57 -10.80 -16.62
N ALA A 25 -25.25 -11.97 -16.07
CA ALA A 25 -25.05 -12.13 -14.64
C ALA A 25 -23.79 -11.40 -14.14
N ARG A 26 -22.70 -11.40 -14.92
CA ARG A 26 -21.50 -10.60 -14.62
C ARG A 26 -21.78 -9.10 -14.61
N ARG A 27 -22.54 -8.61 -15.60
CA ARG A 27 -22.98 -7.21 -15.65
C ARG A 27 -23.83 -6.83 -14.44
N GLU A 28 -24.74 -7.71 -14.02
CA GLU A 28 -25.61 -7.44 -12.88
C GLU A 28 -24.85 -7.44 -11.56
N GLN A 29 -23.94 -8.40 -11.34
CA GLN A 29 -23.05 -8.39 -10.17
C GLN A 29 -22.21 -7.10 -10.13
N TRP A 30 -21.64 -6.70 -11.25
CA TRP A 30 -20.84 -5.47 -11.35
C TRP A 30 -21.66 -4.21 -11.03
N ARG A 31 -22.89 -4.09 -11.54
CA ARG A 31 -23.80 -2.99 -11.19
C ARG A 31 -24.17 -2.96 -9.71
N ARG A 32 -24.31 -4.13 -9.06
CA ARG A 32 -24.58 -4.19 -7.61
C ARG A 32 -23.40 -3.68 -6.81
N LEU A 33 -22.18 -4.09 -7.17
CA LEU A 33 -20.95 -3.63 -6.54
C LEU A 33 -20.79 -2.10 -6.64
N ILE A 34 -21.02 -1.53 -7.82
CA ILE A 34 -20.96 -0.07 -8.03
C ILE A 34 -21.97 0.68 -7.16
N ARG A 35 -23.22 0.21 -7.13
CA ARG A 35 -24.26 0.85 -6.31
C ARG A 35 -23.94 0.78 -4.82
N ALA A 36 -23.33 -0.32 -4.37
CA ALA A 36 -22.91 -0.44 -2.98
C ALA A 36 -21.73 0.50 -2.66
N ARG A 37 -20.73 0.60 -3.56
CA ARG A 37 -19.62 1.55 -3.44
C ARG A 37 -20.07 3.01 -3.43
N THR A 38 -20.96 3.37 -4.36
CA THR A 38 -21.47 4.75 -4.49
C THR A 38 -22.23 5.15 -3.24
N ARG A 39 -23.11 4.28 -2.72
CA ARG A 39 -23.79 4.51 -1.44
C ARG A 39 -22.81 4.67 -0.29
N ALA A 40 -21.83 3.78 -0.16
CA ALA A 40 -20.84 3.89 0.92
C ALA A 40 -20.03 5.20 0.87
N ARG A 41 -19.73 5.72 -0.33
CA ARG A 41 -19.14 7.05 -0.53
C ARG A 41 -20.09 8.15 -0.03
N ASP A 42 -21.34 8.12 -0.48
CA ASP A 42 -22.30 9.17 -0.17
C ASP A 42 -22.66 9.19 1.33
N ASP A 43 -22.70 8.01 1.97
CA ASP A 43 -22.94 7.85 3.40
C ASP A 43 -21.73 8.29 4.26
N ASN A 44 -20.50 8.19 3.73
CA ASN A 44 -19.26 8.49 4.45
C ASN A 44 -18.26 9.29 3.58
N PRO A 45 -18.60 10.53 3.19
CA PRO A 45 -17.81 11.29 2.22
C PRO A 45 -16.39 11.58 2.72
N THR A 46 -16.22 11.82 4.02
CA THR A 46 -14.90 12.07 4.64
C THR A 46 -13.98 10.86 4.49
N ILE A 47 -14.46 9.66 4.80
CA ILE A 47 -13.67 8.43 4.68
C ILE A 47 -13.32 8.18 3.21
N PHE A 48 -14.23 8.49 2.29
CA PHE A 48 -13.94 8.38 0.86
C PHE A 48 -12.87 9.38 0.39
N VAL A 49 -12.92 10.64 0.84
CA VAL A 49 -11.88 11.62 0.51
C VAL A 49 -10.53 11.17 1.07
N MET A 50 -10.48 10.67 2.31
CA MET A 50 -9.25 10.13 2.89
C MET A 50 -8.76 8.91 2.10
N TYR A 51 -9.65 8.02 1.66
CA TYR A 51 -9.35 6.89 0.78
C TYR A 51 -8.71 7.37 -0.53
N ALA A 52 -9.33 8.34 -1.21
CA ALA A 52 -8.83 8.89 -2.45
C ALA A 52 -7.45 9.57 -2.28
N LEU A 53 -7.27 10.36 -1.22
CA LEU A 53 -6.00 11.04 -0.95
C LEU A 53 -4.91 10.08 -0.47
N SER A 54 -5.28 8.97 0.17
CA SER A 54 -4.31 8.00 0.67
C SER A 54 -3.45 7.42 -0.44
N SER A 55 -3.94 7.32 -1.67
CA SER A 55 -3.14 6.85 -2.82
C SER A 55 -1.85 7.66 -3.00
N PHE A 56 -1.85 8.95 -2.68
CA PHE A 56 -0.69 9.83 -2.88
C PHE A 56 0.39 9.72 -1.79
N THR A 57 0.21 8.92 -0.74
CA THR A 57 1.20 8.76 0.33
C THR A 57 2.52 8.19 -0.21
N TYR A 58 2.47 7.26 -1.16
CA TYR A 58 3.65 6.77 -1.86
C TYR A 58 4.34 7.88 -2.65
N SER A 59 3.57 8.73 -3.33
CA SER A 59 4.15 9.86 -4.07
C SER A 59 4.80 10.88 -3.15
N LEU A 60 4.20 11.17 -2.00
CA LEU A 60 4.80 12.04 -0.99
C LEU A 60 6.13 11.48 -0.48
N LEU A 61 6.21 10.17 -0.21
CA LEU A 61 7.48 9.53 0.14
C LEU A 61 8.48 9.62 -1.01
N GLY A 62 8.09 9.34 -2.25
CA GLY A 62 8.95 9.46 -3.42
C GLY A 62 9.50 10.87 -3.62
N ILE A 63 8.64 11.90 -3.48
CA ILE A 63 9.06 13.30 -3.52
C ILE A 63 10.02 13.61 -2.36
N ALA A 64 9.72 13.16 -1.14
CA ALA A 64 10.59 13.34 0.01
C ALA A 64 11.96 12.67 -0.23
N MET A 65 11.99 11.50 -0.86
CA MET A 65 13.24 10.82 -1.23
C MET A 65 14.06 11.60 -2.25
N LEU A 66 13.41 12.17 -3.28
CA LEU A 66 14.08 12.97 -4.31
C LEU A 66 14.55 14.36 -3.82
N THR A 67 13.96 14.89 -2.74
CA THR A 67 14.19 16.28 -2.31
C THR A 67 14.88 16.39 -0.95
N VAL A 68 14.29 15.79 0.08
CA VAL A 68 14.72 15.93 1.47
C VAL A 68 15.67 14.80 1.87
N LEU A 69 15.47 13.59 1.35
CA LEU A 69 16.26 12.39 1.69
C LEU A 69 17.23 11.98 0.57
N TYR A 70 17.51 12.86 -0.40
CA TYR A 70 18.41 12.56 -1.52
C TYR A 70 19.85 12.23 -1.06
N ASP A 71 20.31 12.94 -0.03
CA ASP A 71 21.62 12.72 0.60
C ASP A 71 21.57 11.67 1.72
N LEU A 72 21.19 10.44 1.37
CA LEU A 72 21.39 9.29 2.26
C LEU A 72 22.88 8.90 2.33
N PRO A 73 23.37 8.32 3.44
CA PRO A 73 24.74 7.87 3.57
C PRO A 73 25.18 7.00 2.40
N ARG A 74 26.41 7.21 1.90
CA ARG A 74 26.92 6.59 0.68
C ARG A 74 26.84 5.06 0.70
N GLY A 75 27.16 4.44 1.85
CA GLY A 75 27.06 2.99 2.02
C GLY A 75 25.63 2.45 1.86
N PHE A 76 24.62 3.27 2.09
CA PHE A 76 23.23 2.91 1.85
C PHE A 76 22.87 2.99 0.37
N ARG A 77 23.24 4.09 -0.30
CA ARG A 77 22.97 4.30 -1.73
C ARG A 77 23.61 3.24 -2.61
N GLU A 78 24.85 2.85 -2.30
CA GLU A 78 25.61 1.86 -3.07
C GLU A 78 25.16 0.40 -2.86
N THR A 79 24.38 0.14 -1.81
CA THR A 79 23.87 -1.21 -1.48
C THR A 79 22.39 -1.38 -1.82
N CYS A 80 21.77 -0.40 -2.47
CA CYS A 80 20.38 -0.51 -2.92
C CYS A 80 20.26 -1.52 -4.06
N LEU A 81 19.23 -2.38 -4.01
CA LEU A 81 18.96 -3.37 -5.07
C LEU A 81 18.62 -2.74 -6.41
N ILE A 82 18.09 -1.52 -6.38
CA ILE A 82 17.81 -0.69 -7.54
C ILE A 82 18.27 0.73 -7.22
N ASP A 83 18.53 1.49 -8.27
CA ASP A 83 18.85 2.91 -8.16
C ASP A 83 17.75 3.66 -7.35
N LEU A 84 18.19 4.45 -6.35
CA LEU A 84 17.28 5.13 -5.43
C LEU A 84 16.46 6.21 -6.13
N ASP A 85 17.00 6.89 -7.14
CA ASP A 85 16.27 7.90 -7.89
C ASP A 85 15.16 7.23 -8.71
N LEU A 86 15.49 6.11 -9.38
CA LEU A 86 14.50 5.30 -10.08
C LEU A 86 13.41 4.79 -9.13
N TYR A 87 13.78 4.24 -7.98
CA TYR A 87 12.79 3.78 -6.99
C TYR A 87 11.88 4.92 -6.52
N SER A 88 12.46 6.09 -6.26
CA SER A 88 11.73 7.28 -5.82
C SER A 88 10.77 7.77 -6.89
N TRP A 89 11.19 7.80 -8.16
CA TRP A 89 10.29 8.12 -9.28
C TRP A 89 9.15 7.12 -9.43
N LEU A 90 9.41 5.82 -9.26
CA LEU A 90 8.35 4.81 -9.28
C LEU A 90 7.34 5.04 -8.15
N LEU A 91 7.80 5.44 -6.95
CA LEU A 91 6.91 5.84 -5.85
C LEU A 91 6.11 7.11 -6.18
N VAL A 92 6.73 8.11 -6.83
CA VAL A 92 6.03 9.31 -7.33
C VAL A 92 4.90 8.92 -8.28
N LEU A 93 5.16 7.99 -9.20
CA LEU A 93 4.17 7.50 -10.17
C LEU A 93 3.12 6.57 -9.53
N GLN A 94 3.47 5.87 -8.45
CA GLN A 94 2.57 4.95 -7.76
C GLN A 94 1.30 5.64 -7.28
N GLY A 95 1.39 6.84 -6.70
CA GLY A 95 0.18 7.50 -6.19
C GLY A 95 -0.85 7.85 -7.26
N PRO A 96 -0.48 8.51 -8.37
CA PRO A 96 -1.38 8.73 -9.50
C PRO A 96 -1.96 7.43 -10.09
N VAL A 97 -1.15 6.38 -10.21
CA VAL A 97 -1.59 5.07 -10.72
C VAL A 97 -2.61 4.43 -9.77
N SER A 98 -2.33 4.41 -8.47
CA SER A 98 -3.26 3.91 -7.46
C SER A 98 -4.54 4.74 -7.44
N PHE A 99 -4.45 6.09 -7.48
CA PHE A 99 -5.63 6.95 -7.58
C PHE A 99 -6.47 6.64 -8.83
N TRP A 100 -5.82 6.41 -9.97
CA TRP A 100 -6.50 6.05 -11.20
C TRP A 100 -7.24 4.71 -11.05
N ALA A 101 -6.61 3.69 -10.47
CA ALA A 101 -7.25 2.40 -10.18
C ALA A 101 -8.40 2.52 -9.15
N ASP A 102 -8.16 3.22 -8.06
CA ASP A 102 -9.04 3.26 -6.90
C ASP A 102 -10.23 4.20 -7.05
N VAL A 103 -10.04 5.34 -7.73
CA VAL A 103 -11.06 6.38 -7.84
C VAL A 103 -11.65 6.40 -9.24
N ILE A 104 -10.81 6.51 -10.26
CA ILE A 104 -11.31 6.71 -11.62
C ILE A 104 -11.91 5.42 -12.18
N ASP A 105 -11.17 4.32 -12.19
CA ASP A 105 -11.64 3.02 -12.70
C ASP A 105 -12.84 2.50 -11.88
N SER A 106 -12.89 2.82 -10.59
CA SER A 106 -13.90 2.30 -9.67
C SER A 106 -15.15 3.17 -9.53
N PHE A 107 -15.05 4.49 -9.73
CA PHE A 107 -16.15 5.43 -9.46
C PHE A 107 -16.47 6.40 -10.60
N VAL A 108 -15.52 6.75 -11.47
CA VAL A 108 -15.70 7.80 -12.49
C VAL A 108 -15.85 7.24 -13.90
N MET A 109 -14.87 6.46 -14.36
CA MET A 109 -14.85 5.86 -15.69
C MET A 109 -15.26 4.40 -15.63
N PHE A 110 -16.56 4.18 -15.79
CA PHE A 110 -17.23 2.87 -15.87
C PHE A 110 -16.73 1.94 -17.02
N TYR A 111 -15.78 2.37 -17.84
CA TYR A 111 -15.37 1.73 -19.10
C TYR A 111 -13.87 1.43 -19.23
N SER A 112 -13.01 1.92 -18.33
CA SER A 112 -11.61 1.54 -18.39
C SER A 112 -11.52 0.03 -18.12
N ARG A 113 -10.77 -0.69 -18.96
CA ARG A 113 -10.72 -2.16 -18.96
C ARG A 113 -9.97 -2.75 -17.74
N GLY A 114 -10.00 -2.06 -16.60
CA GLY A 114 -9.24 -2.41 -15.40
C GLY A 114 -7.73 -2.25 -15.59
N TYR A 115 -7.29 -1.42 -16.56
CA TYR A 115 -5.86 -1.21 -16.80
C TYR A 115 -5.20 -0.54 -15.60
N GLY A 116 -5.87 0.41 -14.93
CA GLY A 116 -5.37 1.00 -13.69
C GLY A 116 -5.14 -0.08 -12.63
N HIS A 117 -6.15 -0.93 -12.38
CA HIS A 117 -6.04 -2.08 -11.46
C HIS A 117 -4.94 -3.07 -11.84
N MET A 118 -4.71 -3.29 -13.13
CA MET A 118 -3.66 -4.21 -13.60
C MET A 118 -2.27 -3.63 -13.37
N ILE A 119 -2.05 -2.36 -13.73
CA ILE A 119 -0.76 -1.69 -13.55
C ILE A 119 -0.47 -1.53 -12.06
N ASP A 120 -1.43 -1.02 -11.30
CA ASP A 120 -1.32 -0.88 -9.84
C ASP A 120 -1.06 -2.23 -9.14
N GLY A 121 -1.77 -3.28 -9.58
CA GLY A 121 -1.61 -4.64 -9.07
C GLY A 121 -0.27 -5.30 -9.37
N ILE A 122 0.53 -4.75 -10.28
CA ILE A 122 1.91 -5.16 -10.52
C ILE A 122 2.87 -4.23 -9.75
N MET A 123 2.68 -2.92 -9.88
CA MET A 123 3.62 -1.93 -9.38
C MET A 123 3.68 -1.88 -7.86
N ALA A 124 2.53 -1.86 -7.17
CA ALA A 124 2.50 -1.78 -5.71
C ALA A 124 3.16 -2.99 -5.04
N PRO A 125 2.87 -4.24 -5.45
CA PRO A 125 3.57 -5.42 -4.93
C PRO A 125 5.07 -5.42 -5.27
N THR A 126 5.47 -5.04 -6.48
CA THR A 126 6.90 -4.96 -6.83
C THR A 126 7.63 -3.97 -5.93
N LEU A 127 7.09 -2.76 -5.73
CA LEU A 127 7.70 -1.76 -4.84
C LEU A 127 7.74 -2.24 -3.39
N THR A 128 6.68 -2.91 -2.93
CA THR A 128 6.61 -3.52 -1.59
C THR A 128 7.70 -4.59 -1.40
N ILE A 129 7.87 -5.47 -2.37
CA ILE A 129 8.90 -6.51 -2.35
C ILE A 129 10.29 -5.86 -2.33
N LEU A 130 10.53 -4.89 -3.20
CA LEU A 130 11.81 -4.16 -3.25
C LEU A 130 12.13 -3.47 -1.91
N ALA A 131 11.14 -2.85 -1.26
CA ALA A 131 11.31 -2.25 0.06
C ALA A 131 11.73 -3.26 1.12
N ILE A 132 11.05 -4.42 1.18
CA ILE A 132 11.34 -5.47 2.17
C ILE A 132 12.70 -6.12 1.89
N PHE A 133 13.00 -6.44 0.63
CA PHE A 133 14.30 -7.04 0.28
C PHE A 133 15.45 -6.05 0.46
N GLY A 134 15.26 -4.79 0.10
CA GLY A 134 16.23 -3.72 0.36
C GLY A 134 16.52 -3.61 1.85
N SER A 135 15.48 -3.64 2.68
CA SER A 135 15.64 -3.54 4.13
C SER A 135 16.34 -4.74 4.76
N LEU A 136 16.12 -5.95 4.24
CA LEU A 136 16.87 -7.15 4.66
C LEU A 136 18.34 -7.07 4.24
N TYR A 137 18.62 -6.53 3.04
CA TYR A 137 19.98 -6.38 2.54
C TYR A 137 20.77 -5.34 3.35
N TRP A 138 20.11 -4.28 3.81
CA TRP A 138 20.71 -3.29 4.72
C TRP A 138 20.86 -3.79 6.16
N GLY A 139 20.23 -4.91 6.53
CA GLY A 139 20.22 -5.43 7.90
C GLY A 139 21.57 -5.39 8.64
N PRO A 140 22.72 -5.77 8.03
CA PRO A 140 24.03 -5.73 8.68
C PRO A 140 24.55 -4.34 9.04
N ILE A 141 24.08 -3.29 8.37
CA ILE A 141 24.53 -1.90 8.58
C ILE A 141 23.53 -1.08 9.41
N LEU A 142 22.33 -1.61 9.67
CA LEU A 142 21.30 -0.94 10.46
C LEU A 142 21.57 -1.08 11.96
N THR A 143 21.26 -0.04 12.72
CA THR A 143 21.14 -0.13 14.18
C THR A 143 19.96 -1.03 14.58
N ASN A 144 19.94 -1.52 15.82
CA ASN A 144 18.81 -2.33 16.33
C ASN A 144 17.45 -1.62 16.18
N HIS A 145 17.41 -0.29 16.32
CA HIS A 145 16.17 0.46 16.17
C HIS A 145 15.71 0.52 14.71
N GLU A 146 16.62 0.80 13.78
CA GLU A 146 16.33 0.81 12.34
C GLU A 146 15.97 -0.58 11.82
N LEU A 147 16.61 -1.62 12.36
CA LEU A 147 16.28 -3.01 12.05
C LEU A 147 14.84 -3.34 12.49
N ASN A 148 14.42 -2.94 13.69
CA ASN A 148 13.04 -3.13 14.14
C ASN A 148 12.02 -2.36 13.28
N LEU A 149 12.36 -1.13 12.86
CA LEU A 149 11.55 -0.36 11.92
C LEU A 149 11.46 -1.06 10.55
N SER A 150 12.57 -1.64 10.06
CA SER A 150 12.57 -2.37 8.80
C SER A 150 11.66 -3.60 8.84
N PHE A 151 11.68 -4.37 9.94
CA PHE A 151 10.77 -5.50 10.11
C PHE A 151 9.31 -5.07 10.14
N SER A 152 9.02 -3.85 10.62
CA SER A 152 7.66 -3.31 10.66
C SER A 152 7.07 -3.07 9.26
N LEU A 153 7.89 -3.03 8.19
CA LEU A 153 7.40 -2.98 6.81
C LEU A 153 6.49 -4.19 6.47
N ILE A 154 6.62 -5.32 7.18
CA ILE A 154 5.71 -6.48 7.00
C ILE A 154 4.24 -6.15 7.32
N LEU A 155 3.98 -5.08 8.07
CA LEU A 155 2.63 -4.62 8.37
C LEU A 155 1.86 -4.23 7.09
N GLY A 156 2.55 -3.71 6.06
CA GLY A 156 1.91 -3.37 4.78
C GLY A 156 1.18 -4.56 4.15
N PRO A 157 1.88 -5.68 3.84
CA PRO A 157 1.25 -6.90 3.36
C PRO A 157 0.14 -7.44 4.27
N ILE A 158 0.31 -7.38 5.60
CA ILE A 158 -0.70 -7.84 6.55
C ILE A 158 -1.98 -7.02 6.41
N ILE A 159 -1.86 -5.69 6.39
CA ILE A 159 -2.99 -4.77 6.25
C ILE A 159 -3.66 -4.93 4.87
N PHE A 160 -2.88 -5.16 3.81
CA PHE A 160 -3.41 -5.49 2.49
C PHE A 160 -4.27 -6.77 2.51
N VAL A 161 -3.84 -7.82 3.21
CA VAL A 161 -4.64 -9.05 3.37
C VAL A 161 -5.94 -8.75 4.13
N LEU A 162 -5.88 -7.97 5.22
CA LEU A 162 -7.08 -7.58 5.98
C LEU A 162 -8.08 -6.79 5.12
N ASN A 163 -7.60 -5.87 4.28
CA ASN A 163 -8.41 -5.17 3.29
C ASN A 163 -9.13 -6.16 2.35
N ARG A 164 -8.43 -7.18 1.85
CA ARG A 164 -9.03 -8.22 0.99
C ARG A 164 -10.10 -9.04 1.72
N LEU A 165 -9.88 -9.37 3.00
CA LEU A 165 -10.82 -10.15 3.80
C LEU A 165 -12.13 -9.41 4.13
N CYS A 166 -12.15 -8.07 4.08
CA CYS A 166 -13.35 -7.28 4.33
C CYS A 166 -14.44 -7.41 3.25
N GLY A 167 -14.12 -7.99 2.09
CA GLY A 167 -15.10 -8.30 1.05
C GLY A 167 -15.86 -7.06 0.54
N GLU A 168 -17.18 -7.03 0.76
CA GLU A 168 -18.11 -5.97 0.35
C GLU A 168 -18.50 -5.01 1.49
N ASN A 169 -17.89 -5.11 2.68
CA ASN A 169 -18.07 -4.12 3.74
C ASN A 169 -17.25 -2.85 3.44
N TYR A 170 -17.80 -1.95 2.63
CA TYR A 170 -17.08 -0.81 2.06
C TYR A 170 -16.51 0.19 3.08
N PRO A 171 -17.21 0.58 4.17
CA PRO A 171 -16.61 1.46 5.18
C PRO A 171 -15.33 0.86 5.79
N SER A 172 -15.39 -0.39 6.24
CA SER A 172 -14.19 -1.08 6.75
C SER A 172 -13.13 -1.25 5.67
N LYS A 173 -13.54 -1.56 4.44
CA LYS A 173 -12.63 -1.72 3.30
C LYS A 173 -11.87 -0.44 2.99
N PHE A 174 -12.53 0.72 3.00
CA PHE A 174 -11.87 2.02 2.81
C PHE A 174 -10.86 2.28 3.91
N ILE A 175 -11.20 2.02 5.18
CA ILE A 175 -10.27 2.19 6.31
C ILE A 175 -9.04 1.29 6.15
N TRP A 176 -9.23 -0.01 5.91
CA TRP A 176 -8.10 -0.93 5.75
C TRP A 176 -7.23 -0.59 4.54
N HIS A 177 -7.84 -0.08 3.47
CA HIS A 177 -7.09 0.39 2.31
C HIS A 177 -6.29 1.67 2.60
N ILE A 178 -6.88 2.64 3.32
CA ILE A 178 -6.16 3.83 3.81
C ILE A 178 -4.96 3.41 4.65
N LEU A 179 -5.17 2.50 5.60
CA LEU A 179 -4.11 1.98 6.47
C LEU A 179 -3.00 1.29 5.67
N TRP A 180 -3.34 0.55 4.62
CA TRP A 180 -2.36 -0.09 3.74
C TRP A 180 -1.53 0.94 2.98
N HIS A 181 -2.16 1.98 2.44
CA HIS A 181 -1.47 3.07 1.76
C HIS A 181 -0.62 3.92 2.71
N LEU A 182 -0.97 4.02 3.99
CA LEU A 182 -0.17 4.74 4.98
C LEU A 182 0.99 3.90 5.52
N SER A 183 0.78 2.61 5.75
CA SER A 183 1.72 1.80 6.54
C SER A 183 3.13 1.78 5.96
N MET A 184 3.26 1.49 4.65
CA MET A 184 4.59 1.37 4.04
C MET A 184 5.28 2.74 3.90
N PRO A 185 4.63 3.77 3.33
CA PRO A 185 5.26 5.09 3.20
C PRO A 185 5.64 5.73 4.53
N VAL A 186 4.81 5.59 5.56
CA VAL A 186 5.10 6.15 6.89
C VAL A 186 6.28 5.43 7.54
N ILE A 187 6.26 4.10 7.58
CA ILE A 187 7.36 3.33 8.18
C ILE A 187 8.66 3.55 7.40
N GLY A 188 8.61 3.51 6.07
CA GLY A 188 9.75 3.78 5.20
C GLY A 188 10.30 5.20 5.37
N GLY A 189 9.43 6.20 5.42
CA GLY A 189 9.82 7.58 5.67
C GLY A 189 10.50 7.77 7.02
N VAL A 190 9.95 7.18 8.09
CA VAL A 190 10.56 7.21 9.43
C VAL A 190 11.91 6.50 9.42
N LEU A 191 12.02 5.30 8.83
CA LEU A 191 13.27 4.56 8.73
C LEU A 191 14.36 5.37 8.01
N LEU A 192 14.07 5.91 6.83
CA LEU A 192 15.03 6.69 6.05
C LEU A 192 15.42 7.99 6.74
N THR A 193 14.48 8.63 7.44
CA THR A 193 14.75 9.82 8.25
C THR A 193 15.70 9.47 9.39
N THR A 194 15.44 8.38 10.12
CA THR A 194 16.33 7.89 11.17
C THR A 194 17.72 7.63 10.61
N ILE A 195 17.86 6.90 9.50
CA ILE A 195 19.16 6.60 8.88
C ILE A 195 19.91 7.90 8.51
N LYS A 196 19.20 8.87 7.90
CA LYS A 196 19.79 10.15 7.50
C LYS A 196 20.36 10.94 8.68
N PHE A 197 19.67 10.94 9.82
CA PHE A 197 20.05 11.76 10.98
C PHE A 197 20.81 10.99 12.08
N SER A 198 20.89 9.67 11.98
CA SER A 198 21.67 8.82 12.87
C SER A 198 23.16 8.78 12.54
N ASP A 199 23.59 9.19 11.34
CA ASP A 199 25.01 9.17 10.96
C ASP A 199 25.82 10.23 11.76
N PRO A 200 26.69 9.80 12.69
CA PRO A 200 27.49 10.73 13.51
C PRO A 200 28.54 11.48 12.69
N GLY A 201 28.85 11.05 11.45
CA GLY A 201 29.80 11.72 10.56
C GLY A 201 29.37 13.12 10.11
N SER A 202 28.06 13.43 10.17
CA SER A 202 27.51 14.76 9.83
C SER A 202 27.68 15.82 10.93
N LYS A 203 28.03 15.40 12.16
CA LYS A 203 28.27 16.32 13.29
C LYS A 203 29.73 16.75 13.44
N LEU A 204 30.65 16.16 12.68
CA LEU A 204 32.08 16.49 12.70
C LEU A 204 32.48 17.54 11.67
N SER A 205 31.64 17.83 10.67
CA SER A 205 31.88 18.88 9.67
C SER A 205 31.30 20.25 10.05
N SER A 206 30.53 20.35 11.14
CA SER A 206 29.92 21.61 11.62
C SER A 206 30.65 22.23 12.82
N SER A 207 31.78 21.66 13.26
CA SER A 207 32.59 22.16 14.38
C SER A 207 33.98 22.69 13.97
N THR A 208 34.23 22.90 12.68
CA THR A 208 35.48 23.44 12.12
C THR A 208 35.28 24.67 11.22
N SER A 209 34.45 25.60 11.67
CA SER A 209 34.37 26.96 11.09
C SER A 209 34.30 28.02 12.19
#